data_AF-A0A2N3AWW0-F1
#
_entry.id   AF-A0A2N3AWW0-F1
#
_cell.length_a   1.000
_cell.length_b   1.000
_cell.length_c   1.000
_cell.angle_alpha   90.00
_cell.angle_beta   90.00
_cell.angle_gamma   90.00
#
_symmetry.space_group_name_H-M   'P 1'
#
loop_
_entity.id
_entity.type
_entity.pdbx_description
1 polymer ?
#
loop_
_entity_poly.entity_id
_entity_poly.type
_entity_poly.pdbx_seq_one_letter_code
_entity_poly.pdbx_strand_id
1 'polypeptide(L)' 'MADVLISVDLNESPLTNEKIHNRWHPDIPMAEWVSPGDDFILET' A
#
# COMPACT_ATOMS: atom_id res chain seq x y z
N MET A 1 14.35 -1.90 -12.30
CA MET A 1 13.08 -2.58 -12.02
C MET A 1 12.40 -1.71 -10.97
N ALA A 2 11.11 -1.40 -11.12
CA ALA A 2 10.41 -0.55 -10.17
C ALA A 2 10.31 -1.24 -8.80
N ASP A 3 10.34 -0.46 -7.72
CA ASP A 3 10.30 -0.99 -6.35
C ASP A 3 8.86 -1.37 -5.95
N VAL A 4 8.71 -2.46 -5.20
CA VAL A 4 7.44 -2.86 -4.58
C VAL A 4 7.30 -2.10 -3.27
N LEU A 5 6.38 -1.14 -3.20
CA LEU A 5 6.17 -0.30 -2.02
C LEU A 5 5.14 -0.90 -1.05
N ILE A 6 4.16 -1.62 -1.59
CA ILE A 6 3.15 -2.36 -0.83
C ILE A 6 3.13 -3.80 -1.36
N SER A 7 3.55 -4.74 -0.53
CA SER A 7 3.46 -6.18 -0.80
C SER A 7 2.23 -6.80 -0.15
N VAL A 8 1.74 -7.89 -0.74
CA VAL A 8 0.58 -8.64 -0.21
C VAL A 8 0.92 -10.13 -0.11
N ASP A 9 0.82 -10.69 1.10
CA ASP A 9 0.77 -12.14 1.29
C ASP A 9 -0.68 -12.62 1.24
N LEU A 10 -1.02 -13.41 0.22
CA LEU A 10 -2.37 -13.96 0.01
C LEU A 10 -2.80 -14.98 1.08
N ASN A 11 -1.87 -15.45 1.92
CA ASN A 11 -2.17 -16.35 3.02
C ASN A 11 -2.47 -15.61 4.34
N GLU A 12 -2.25 -14.30 4.39
CA GLU A 12 -2.52 -13.48 5.57
C GLU A 12 -3.86 -12.76 5.50
N SER A 13 -4.41 -12.41 6.68
CA SER A 13 -5.60 -11.57 6.76
C SER A 13 -5.23 -10.14 6.37
N PRO A 14 -6.03 -9.44 5.54
CA PRO A 14 -5.75 -8.04 5.20
C PRO A 14 -5.78 -7.11 6.42
N LEU A 15 -6.37 -7.54 7.54
CA LEU A 15 -6.41 -6.77 8.78
C LEU A 15 -5.04 -6.71 9.50
N THR A 16 -4.08 -7.57 9.15
CA THR A 16 -2.73 -7.54 9.74
C THR A 16 -1.75 -6.69 8.93
N ASN A 17 -2.11 -6.28 7.70
CA ASN A 17 -1.29 -5.41 6.88
C ASN A 17 -1.67 -3.94 7.11
N GLU A 18 -0.81 -3.21 7.82
CA GLU A 18 -1.04 -1.80 8.19
C GLU A 18 -1.15 -0.85 6.97
N LYS A 19 -0.75 -1.29 5.77
CA LYS A 19 -0.83 -0.51 4.53
C LYS A 19 -2.14 -0.71 3.76
N ILE A 20 -3.06 -1.56 4.23
CA ILE A 20 -4.33 -1.85 3.57
C ILE A 20 -5.49 -1.20 4.34
N HIS A 21 -6.39 -0.54 3.61
CA HIS A 21 -7.66 -0.05 4.15
C HIS A 21 -8.82 -0.40 3.21
N ASN A 22 -10.04 -0.48 3.74
CA ASN A 22 -11.21 -0.91 2.99
C ASN A 22 -12.33 0.15 2.94
N ARG A 23 -12.06 1.37 3.37
CA ARG A 23 -12.99 2.51 3.35
C ARG A 23 -12.26 3.78 2.95
N TRP A 24 -13.02 4.74 2.46
CA TRP A 24 -12.55 6.11 2.27
C TRP A 24 -12.85 6.91 3.52
N HIS A 25 -11.81 7.47 4.14
CA HIS A 25 -11.94 8.39 5.25
C HIS A 25 -10.75 9.37 5.20
N PRO A 26 -10.98 10.69 5.36
CA PRO A 26 -9.93 11.70 5.19
C PRO A 26 -8.77 11.55 6.19
N ASP A 27 -9.02 10.91 7.33
CA ASP A 27 -8.04 10.74 8.41
C ASP A 27 -7.19 9.45 8.30
N ILE A 28 -7.34 8.67 7.22
CA ILE A 28 -6.46 7.51 6.99
C ILE A 28 -5.07 8.04 6.62
N PRO A 29 -4.00 7.65 7.34
CA PRO A 29 -2.65 8.10 7.01
C PRO A 29 -2.17 7.53 5.69
N MET A 30 -1.25 8.23 5.03
CA MET A 30 -0.60 7.74 3.81
C MET A 30 0.18 6.46 4.13
N ALA A 31 -0.07 5.38 3.36
CA ALA A 31 0.67 4.14 3.50
C ALA A 31 2.14 4.29 3.07
N GLU A 32 2.41 5.13 2.08
CA GLU A 32 3.73 5.45 1.55
C GLU A 32 3.78 6.87 0.99
N TRP A 33 4.99 7.43 0.88
CA TRP A 33 5.26 8.70 0.21
C TRP A 33 6.11 8.47 -1.04
N VAL A 34 5.76 9.14 -2.13
CA VAL A 34 6.50 9.10 -3.40
C VAL A 34 6.71 10.51 -3.93
N SER A 35 7.67 10.66 -4.83
CA SER A 35 7.92 11.91 -5.56
C SER A 35 7.16 11.94 -6.88
N PRO A 36 6.82 13.14 -7.40
CA PRO A 36 6.25 13.26 -8.74
C PRO A 36 7.18 12.66 -9.79
N GLY A 37 6.66 11.71 -10.57
CA GLY A 37 7.41 11.01 -11.62
C GLY A 37 8.03 9.68 -11.20
N ASP A 38 7.83 9.22 -9.96
CA ASP A 38 8.30 7.91 -9.53
C ASP A 38 7.49 6.77 -10.18
N ASP A 39 8.20 5.71 -10.60
CA ASP A 39 7.64 4.44 -11.07
C ASP A 39 7.77 3.39 -9.96
N PHE A 40 6.65 2.80 -9.54
CA PHE A 40 6.59 1.82 -8.44
C PHE A 40 5.50 0.77 -8.66
N ILE A 41 5.55 -0.31 -7.87
CA ILE A 41 4.61 -1.43 -7.92
C ILE A 41 3.84 -1.50 -6.60
N LEU A 42 2.53 -1.76 -6.70
CA LEU A 42 1.64 -2.09 -5.59
C LEU A 42 1.00 -3.44 -5.88
N GLU A 43 1.11 -4.38 -4.95
CA GLU A 43 0.44 -5.68 -5.01
C GLU A 43 -0.97 -5.59 -4.41
N THR A 44 -1.87 -6.47 -4.83
CA THR A 44 -3.28 -6.52 -4.38
C THR A 44 -3.78 -7.93 -4.18
#